data_AF-A0A3C1BBC8-F1
#
_entry.id   AF-A0A3C1BBC8-F1
#
_cell.length_a   1.000
_cell.length_b   1.000
_cell.length_c   1.000
_cell.angle_alpha   90.00
_cell.angle_beta   90.00
_cell.angle_gamma   90.00
#
_symmetry.space_group_name_H-M   'P 1'
#
loop_
_entity.id
_entity.type
_entity.pdbx_description
1 polymer ?
#
loop_
_entity_poly.entity_id
_entity_poly.type
_entity_poly.pdbx_seq_one_letter_code
_entity_poly.pdbx_strand_id
1 'polypeptide(L)'
;MRNALPTSNVILGYKNLLGIDVPADRLSLIKNISKDHIIAELAGLNYRLKGTFSKEVDSKISSQECELLYFCGKDERLANKYVLLINKLTKGNKTSLFHRQSCMFGIEEVLQSTIPVVPDFKMSPADWEPLLQYLLCVNEHITQSRKSKEGEQVTFESLNPRLLPLAESILLNDPLYIVYRGLLLMDYLANENETKGYLKAYFDEKYSISYERFIFELFQMFFANETQYKDLEFLLRRAGRSSL
;
A
#
# COMPACT_ATOMS: atom_id res chain seq x y z
N MET A 1 36.61 0.01 0.57
CA MET A 1 35.15 -0.21 0.68
C MET A 1 34.68 -0.88 -0.59
N ARG A 2 34.14 -2.11 -0.52
CA ARG A 2 33.50 -2.74 -1.69
C ARG A 2 32.16 -2.02 -1.88
N ASN A 3 32.01 -1.31 -3.01
CA ASN A 3 30.71 -0.80 -3.42
C ASN A 3 29.78 -2.01 -3.56
N ALA A 4 28.87 -2.17 -2.61
CA ALA A 4 27.85 -3.22 -2.68
C ALA A 4 27.02 -2.93 -3.93
N LEU A 5 27.09 -3.82 -4.90
CA LEU A 5 26.24 -3.75 -6.08
C LEU A 5 24.78 -3.70 -5.60
N PRO A 6 23.94 -2.84 -6.19
CA PRO A 6 22.52 -2.77 -5.83
C PRO A 6 21.90 -4.15 -5.99
N THR A 7 21.30 -4.67 -4.91
CA THR A 7 20.63 -5.96 -4.91
C THR A 7 19.21 -5.77 -5.46
N SER A 8 18.89 -6.49 -6.54
CA SER A 8 17.53 -6.47 -7.09
C SER A 8 16.56 -7.11 -6.12
N ASN A 9 15.44 -6.45 -5.84
CA ASN A 9 14.32 -7.02 -5.12
C ASN A 9 13.31 -7.58 -6.14
N VAL A 10 12.98 -8.86 -6.06
CA VAL A 10 12.01 -9.48 -6.96
C VAL A 10 10.62 -9.41 -6.35
N ILE A 11 9.70 -8.75 -7.04
CA ILE A 11 8.28 -8.76 -6.70
C ILE A 11 7.67 -10.06 -7.24
N LEU A 12 7.04 -10.85 -6.36
CA LEU A 12 6.47 -12.13 -6.75
C LEU A 12 5.09 -11.95 -7.38
N GLY A 13 4.96 -12.29 -8.67
CA GLY A 13 3.71 -12.29 -9.42
C GLY A 13 3.01 -13.65 -9.43
N TYR A 14 1.79 -13.64 -9.97
CA TYR A 14 0.94 -14.83 -10.12
C TYR A 14 1.63 -15.95 -10.88
N LYS A 15 2.28 -15.61 -12.01
CA LYS A 15 2.94 -16.59 -12.87
C LYS A 15 4.16 -17.19 -12.19
N ASN A 16 4.92 -16.37 -11.44
CA ASN A 16 6.08 -16.84 -10.69
C ASN A 16 5.68 -17.91 -9.67
N LEU A 17 4.59 -17.69 -8.92
CA LEU A 17 4.19 -18.55 -7.81
C LEU A 17 3.40 -19.79 -8.23
N LEU A 18 2.47 -19.63 -9.18
CA LEU A 18 1.54 -20.70 -9.56
C LEU A 18 1.94 -21.42 -10.85
N GLY A 19 2.90 -20.89 -11.61
CA GLY A 19 3.38 -21.48 -12.85
C GLY A 19 2.36 -21.42 -14.01
N ILE A 20 1.27 -20.68 -13.83
CA ILE A 20 0.19 -20.51 -14.81
C ILE A 20 0.06 -19.03 -15.21
N ASP A 21 -0.42 -18.76 -16.42
CA ASP A 21 -0.62 -17.40 -16.89
C ASP A 21 -1.75 -16.70 -16.13
N VAL A 22 -1.62 -15.38 -15.98
CA VAL A 22 -2.63 -14.53 -15.33
C VAL A 22 -3.97 -14.65 -16.07
N PRO A 23 -5.10 -14.80 -15.35
CA PRO A 23 -6.43 -14.76 -15.97
C PRO A 23 -6.64 -13.49 -16.79
N ALA A 24 -7.32 -13.61 -17.93
CA ALA A 24 -7.62 -12.45 -18.78
C ALA A 24 -8.44 -11.38 -18.04
N ASP A 25 -9.38 -11.83 -17.21
CA ASP A 25 -10.12 -10.99 -16.27
C ASP A 25 -9.71 -11.35 -14.83
N ARG A 26 -8.81 -10.54 -14.24
CA ARG A 26 -8.34 -10.74 -12.86
C ARG A 26 -9.41 -10.41 -11.82
N LEU A 27 -10.36 -9.52 -12.12
CA LEU A 27 -11.45 -9.16 -11.21
C LEU A 27 -12.42 -10.33 -11.02
N SER A 28 -12.50 -11.24 -11.98
CA SER A 28 -13.29 -12.47 -11.87
C SER A 28 -12.90 -13.35 -10.66
N LEU A 29 -11.65 -13.24 -10.17
CA LEU A 29 -11.18 -13.97 -8.98
C LEU A 29 -11.89 -13.50 -7.71
N ILE A 30 -12.18 -12.20 -7.60
CA ILE A 30 -12.73 -11.56 -6.39
C ILE A 30 -14.18 -11.13 -6.55
N LYS A 31 -14.85 -11.50 -7.66
CA LYS A 31 -16.23 -11.09 -7.97
C LYS A 31 -17.27 -11.50 -6.92
N ASN A 32 -16.98 -12.53 -6.13
CA ASN A 32 -17.87 -13.04 -5.09
C ASN A 32 -17.63 -12.38 -3.72
N ILE A 33 -16.60 -11.55 -3.60
CA ILE A 33 -16.25 -10.84 -2.37
C ILE A 33 -16.87 -9.44 -2.44
N SER A 34 -17.44 -8.98 -1.33
CA SER A 34 -18.00 -7.62 -1.27
C SER A 34 -16.92 -6.55 -1.51
N LYS A 35 -17.26 -5.52 -2.29
CA LYS A 35 -16.34 -4.41 -2.67
C LYS A 35 -15.67 -3.77 -1.45
N ASP A 36 -16.45 -3.47 -0.42
CA ASP A 36 -15.99 -2.82 0.81
C ASP A 36 -14.96 -3.66 1.58
N HIS A 37 -15.14 -4.99 1.62
CA HIS A 37 -14.22 -5.92 2.25
C HIS A 37 -12.90 -6.02 1.49
N ILE A 38 -12.94 -6.09 0.16
CA ILE A 38 -11.71 -6.08 -0.65
C ILE A 38 -10.91 -4.80 -0.39
N ILE A 39 -11.58 -3.64 -0.43
CA ILE A 39 -10.94 -2.34 -0.15
C ILE A 39 -10.36 -2.32 1.26
N ALA A 40 -11.11 -2.79 2.26
CA ALA A 40 -10.65 -2.82 3.64
C ALA A 40 -9.40 -3.69 3.83
N GLU A 41 -9.35 -4.88 3.22
CA GLU A 41 -8.20 -5.79 3.33
C GLU A 41 -6.96 -5.23 2.62
N LEU A 42 -7.11 -4.66 1.42
CA LEU A 42 -6.02 -4.01 0.69
C LEU A 42 -5.50 -2.76 1.42
N ALA A 43 -6.41 -1.94 1.95
CA ALA A 43 -6.04 -0.76 2.74
C ALA A 43 -5.33 -1.15 4.04
N GLY A 44 -5.84 -2.18 4.73
CA GLY A 44 -5.23 -2.73 5.93
C GLY A 44 -3.82 -3.28 5.67
N LEU A 45 -3.63 -4.02 4.57
CA LEU A 45 -2.30 -4.49 4.16
C LEU A 45 -1.37 -3.31 3.85
N ASN A 46 -1.79 -2.34 3.04
CA ASN A 46 -1.00 -1.15 2.70
C ASN A 46 -0.51 -0.42 3.95
N TYR A 47 -1.40 -0.30 4.94
CA TYR A 47 -1.10 0.34 6.21
C TYR A 47 -0.07 -0.46 7.03
N ARG A 48 -0.21 -1.79 7.14
CA ARG A 48 0.75 -2.62 7.88
C ARG A 48 2.13 -2.66 7.23
N LEU A 49 2.22 -2.57 5.91
CA LEU A 49 3.49 -2.47 5.18
C LEU A 49 4.24 -1.17 5.48
N LYS A 50 3.56 -0.06 5.79
CA LYS A 50 4.20 1.19 6.25
C LYS A 50 3.22 1.96 7.11
N GLY A 51 3.33 1.72 8.41
CA GLY A 51 2.55 2.45 9.40
C GLY A 51 2.81 3.96 9.35
N THR A 52 1.90 4.72 9.95
CA THR A 52 1.89 6.19 9.92
C THR A 52 3.23 6.84 10.27
N PHE A 53 3.95 6.28 11.24
CA PHE A 53 5.22 6.83 11.72
C PHE A 53 6.46 6.13 11.14
N SER A 54 6.26 5.12 10.29
CA SER A 54 7.36 4.37 9.69
C SER A 54 7.99 5.17 8.56
N LYS A 55 9.30 5.45 8.70
CA LYS A 55 10.08 6.12 7.66
C LYS A 55 10.22 5.25 6.41
N GLU A 56 10.39 3.94 6.62
CA GLU A 56 10.63 2.95 5.59
C GLU A 56 9.45 1.98 5.46
N VAL A 57 9.30 1.38 4.28
CA VAL A 57 8.37 0.27 4.04
C VAL A 57 8.97 -1.00 4.62
N ASP A 58 8.18 -1.79 5.33
CA ASP A 58 8.60 -3.10 5.82
C ASP A 58 8.66 -4.11 4.66
N SER A 59 9.89 -4.36 4.20
CA SER A 59 10.19 -5.35 3.17
C SER A 59 10.90 -6.58 3.72
N LYS A 60 10.89 -6.81 5.04
CA LYS A 60 11.57 -7.98 5.64
C LYS A 60 10.79 -9.24 5.31
N ILE A 61 11.48 -10.31 4.92
CA ILE A 61 10.85 -11.60 4.59
C ILE A 61 10.03 -12.14 5.77
N SER A 62 10.58 -12.08 6.99
CA SER A 62 9.86 -12.50 8.20
C SER A 62 8.58 -11.72 8.44
N SER A 63 8.57 -10.42 8.15
CA SER A 63 7.37 -9.60 8.25
C SER A 63 6.37 -9.95 7.15
N GLN A 64 6.84 -10.22 5.94
CA GLN A 64 6.01 -10.62 4.80
C GLN A 64 5.33 -11.99 5.04
N GLU A 65 6.01 -12.93 5.70
CA GLU A 65 5.43 -14.22 6.12
C GLU A 65 4.35 -14.03 7.18
N CYS A 66 4.57 -13.17 8.18
CA CYS A 66 3.55 -12.80 9.16
C CYS A 66 2.34 -12.12 8.51
N GLU A 67 2.58 -11.20 7.58
CA GLU A 67 1.52 -10.54 6.81
C GLU A 67 0.75 -11.53 5.94
N LEU A 68 1.40 -12.57 5.41
CA LEU A 68 0.75 -13.59 4.60
C LEU A 68 -0.23 -14.40 5.45
N LEU A 69 0.17 -14.79 6.66
CA LEU A 69 -0.73 -15.45 7.60
C LEU A 69 -1.94 -14.57 7.92
N TYR A 70 -1.71 -13.28 8.15
CA TYR A 70 -2.80 -12.35 8.46
C TYR A 70 -3.74 -12.15 7.26
N PHE A 71 -3.18 -11.90 6.07
CA PHE A 71 -3.93 -11.67 4.84
C PHE A 71 -4.73 -12.90 4.39
N CYS A 72 -4.32 -14.10 4.81
CA CYS A 72 -5.07 -15.35 4.62
C CYS A 72 -6.09 -15.61 5.75
N GLY A 73 -6.54 -14.58 6.48
CA GLY A 73 -7.53 -14.74 7.55
C GLY A 73 -7.05 -15.59 8.74
N LYS A 74 -5.74 -15.68 8.97
CA LYS A 74 -5.08 -16.59 9.93
C LYS A 74 -5.24 -18.08 9.60
N ASP A 75 -5.55 -18.43 8.35
CA ASP A 75 -5.48 -19.83 7.90
C ASP A 75 -4.01 -20.25 7.69
N GLU A 76 -3.46 -20.98 8.66
CA GLU A 76 -2.09 -21.50 8.62
C GLU A 76 -1.86 -22.45 7.44
N ARG A 77 -2.86 -23.24 7.03
CA ARG A 77 -2.68 -24.20 5.93
C ARG A 77 -2.50 -23.45 4.61
N LEU A 78 -3.35 -22.45 4.38
CA LEU A 78 -3.25 -21.59 3.20
C LEU A 78 -1.95 -20.79 3.21
N ALA A 79 -1.60 -20.16 4.34
CA ALA A 79 -0.36 -19.40 4.45
C ALA A 79 0.88 -20.28 4.20
N ASN A 80 0.96 -21.44 4.84
CA ASN A 80 2.09 -22.37 4.69
C ASN A 80 2.24 -22.88 3.25
N LYS A 81 1.11 -23.11 2.54
CA LYS A 81 1.13 -23.46 1.11
C LYS A 81 1.92 -22.42 0.29
N TYR A 82 1.64 -21.13 0.50
CA TYR A 82 2.33 -20.06 -0.22
C TYR A 82 3.76 -19.82 0.28
N VAL A 83 4.04 -19.94 1.58
CA VAL A 83 5.41 -19.86 2.13
C VAL A 83 6.32 -20.91 1.49
N LEU A 84 5.85 -22.15 1.34
CA LEU A 84 6.62 -23.22 0.67
C LEU A 84 6.92 -22.89 -0.80
N LEU A 85 5.96 -22.32 -1.53
CA LEU A 85 6.14 -21.89 -2.92
C LEU A 85 7.17 -20.75 -3.01
N ILE A 86 7.06 -19.75 -2.12
CA ILE A 86 7.98 -18.62 -2.03
C ILE A 86 9.39 -19.16 -1.76
N ASN A 87 9.59 -19.95 -0.71
CA ASN A 87 10.92 -20.47 -0.35
C ASN A 87 11.58 -21.30 -1.45
N LYS A 88 10.79 -22.05 -2.23
CA LYS A 88 11.29 -22.81 -3.38
C LYS A 88 11.82 -21.90 -4.50
N LEU A 89 11.17 -20.76 -4.73
CA LEU A 89 11.52 -19.83 -5.82
C LEU A 89 12.66 -18.89 -5.45
N THR A 90 12.67 -18.42 -4.20
CA THR A 90 13.53 -17.31 -3.80
C THR A 90 14.97 -17.78 -3.56
N LYS A 91 15.19 -19.02 -3.08
CA LYS A 91 16.52 -19.58 -2.77
C LYS A 91 17.41 -18.62 -1.96
N GLY A 92 16.82 -17.78 -1.11
CA GLY A 92 17.54 -16.76 -0.32
C GLY A 92 17.72 -15.39 -1.00
N ASN A 93 17.22 -15.18 -2.22
CA ASN A 93 17.18 -13.86 -2.85
C ASN A 93 16.16 -12.94 -2.16
N LYS A 94 16.47 -11.64 -2.14
CA LYS A 94 15.56 -10.61 -1.62
C LYS A 94 14.33 -10.56 -2.52
N THR A 95 13.20 -10.96 -1.96
CA THR A 95 11.92 -11.02 -2.64
C THR A 95 10.83 -10.46 -1.75
N SER A 96 9.73 -10.05 -2.36
CA SER A 96 8.64 -9.41 -1.64
C SER A 96 7.32 -9.75 -2.30
N LEU A 97 6.39 -10.22 -1.49
CA LEU A 97 5.05 -10.64 -1.90
C LEU A 97 4.09 -9.47 -1.91
N PHE A 98 4.16 -8.64 -0.88
CA PHE A 98 3.29 -7.51 -0.65
C PHE A 98 4.03 -6.20 -0.83
N HIS A 99 3.42 -5.31 -1.61
CA HIS A 99 3.92 -3.98 -1.91
C HIS A 99 2.79 -2.97 -1.82
N ARG A 100 3.12 -1.76 -1.38
CA ARG A 100 2.14 -0.67 -1.24
C ARG A 100 1.50 -0.31 -2.56
N GLN A 101 2.28 -0.31 -3.63
CA GLN A 101 1.85 0.03 -4.99
C GLN A 101 0.79 -0.96 -5.49
N SER A 102 0.98 -2.25 -5.23
CA SER A 102 -0.03 -3.28 -5.55
C SER A 102 -1.32 -3.05 -4.78
N CYS A 103 -1.22 -2.67 -3.50
CA CYS A 103 -2.40 -2.36 -2.70
C CYS A 103 -3.13 -1.13 -3.24
N MET A 104 -2.42 -0.04 -3.54
CA MET A 104 -3.01 1.18 -4.09
C MET A 104 -3.64 0.96 -5.47
N PHE A 105 -2.95 0.24 -6.35
CA PHE A 105 -3.48 -0.16 -7.65
C PHE A 105 -4.76 -0.98 -7.49
N GLY A 106 -4.73 -2.01 -6.63
CA GLY A 106 -5.88 -2.86 -6.39
C GLY A 106 -7.07 -2.11 -5.81
N ILE A 107 -6.84 -1.15 -4.90
CA ILE A 107 -7.90 -0.29 -4.36
C ILE A 107 -8.56 0.52 -5.49
N GLU A 108 -7.77 1.18 -6.34
CA GLU A 108 -8.31 1.97 -7.44
C GLU A 108 -9.07 1.11 -8.46
N GLU A 109 -8.51 -0.06 -8.82
CA GLU A 109 -9.15 -0.99 -9.75
C GLU A 109 -10.50 -1.49 -9.20
N VAL A 110 -10.56 -1.83 -7.91
CA VAL A 110 -11.79 -2.30 -7.25
C VAL A 110 -12.81 -1.17 -7.10
N LEU A 111 -12.38 0.06 -6.79
CA LEU A 111 -13.25 1.23 -6.72
C LEU A 111 -13.96 1.46 -8.05
N GLN A 112 -13.22 1.43 -9.16
CA GLN A 112 -13.72 1.60 -10.52
C GLN A 112 -14.47 0.39 -11.08
N SER A 113 -14.39 -0.78 -10.43
CA SER A 113 -15.04 -2.00 -10.88
C SER A 113 -16.57 -2.03 -10.63
N THR A 114 -17.23 -2.96 -11.30
CA THR A 114 -18.67 -3.28 -11.12
C THR A 114 -18.94 -4.25 -9.96
N ILE A 115 -17.95 -4.61 -9.14
CA ILE A 115 -18.14 -5.51 -7.99
C ILE A 115 -19.14 -4.84 -7.02
N PRO A 116 -20.17 -5.55 -6.53
CA PRO A 116 -21.17 -4.95 -5.66
C PRO A 116 -20.68 -4.82 -4.21
N VAL A 117 -21.29 -3.89 -3.46
CA VAL A 117 -21.27 -3.92 -2.00
C VAL A 117 -22.41 -4.86 -1.56
N VAL A 118 -22.08 -5.91 -0.82
CA VAL A 118 -23.03 -6.90 -0.32
C VAL A 118 -23.27 -6.66 1.17
N PRO A 119 -24.49 -6.28 1.58
CA PRO A 119 -24.82 -6.09 3.00
C PRO A 119 -24.56 -7.36 3.82
N ASP A 120 -24.05 -7.19 5.04
CA ASP A 120 -23.77 -8.27 6.01
C ASP A 120 -22.82 -9.36 5.48
N PHE A 121 -22.03 -9.07 4.44
CA PHE A 121 -21.02 -9.98 3.94
C PHE A 121 -20.01 -10.33 5.03
N LYS A 122 -19.58 -11.59 5.04
CA LYS A 122 -18.51 -12.09 5.91
C LYS A 122 -17.55 -12.92 5.07
N MET A 123 -16.26 -12.63 5.17
CA MET A 123 -15.22 -13.43 4.53
C MET A 123 -15.29 -14.88 5.03
N SER A 124 -15.44 -15.81 4.10
CA SER A 124 -15.33 -17.24 4.34
C SER A 124 -13.90 -17.74 4.06
N PRO A 125 -13.52 -18.93 4.53
CA PRO A 125 -12.23 -19.54 4.19
C PRO A 125 -11.97 -19.64 2.67
N ALA A 126 -13.03 -19.77 1.87
CA ALA A 126 -12.93 -19.87 0.41
C ALA A 126 -12.62 -18.53 -0.29
N ASP A 127 -12.75 -17.39 0.41
CA ASP A 127 -12.58 -16.05 -0.18
C ASP A 127 -11.13 -15.54 -0.06
N TRP A 128 -10.36 -16.04 0.91
CA TRP A 128 -8.99 -15.57 1.16
C TRP A 128 -8.01 -15.92 0.05
N GLU A 129 -8.06 -17.16 -0.45
CA GLU A 129 -7.16 -17.58 -1.53
C GLU A 129 -7.41 -16.80 -2.84
N PRO A 130 -8.67 -16.61 -3.31
CA PRO A 130 -8.94 -15.76 -4.46
C PRO A 130 -8.48 -14.30 -4.28
N LEU A 131 -8.62 -13.73 -3.08
CA LEU A 131 -8.12 -12.38 -2.79
C LEU A 131 -6.59 -12.29 -2.88
N LEU A 132 -5.87 -13.27 -2.33
CA LEU A 132 -4.41 -13.37 -2.47
C LEU A 132 -3.99 -13.54 -3.93
N GLN A 133 -4.65 -14.43 -4.66
CA GLN A 133 -4.40 -14.66 -6.08
C GLN A 133 -4.64 -13.40 -6.92
N TYR A 134 -5.69 -12.63 -6.60
CA TYR A 134 -5.94 -11.33 -7.22
C TYR A 134 -4.77 -10.37 -6.98
N LEU A 135 -4.29 -10.25 -5.75
CA LEU A 135 -3.15 -9.38 -5.45
C LEU A 135 -1.86 -9.83 -6.18
N LEU A 136 -1.66 -11.13 -6.35
CA LEU A 136 -0.57 -11.66 -7.18
C LEU A 136 -0.73 -11.32 -8.67
N CYS A 137 -1.97 -11.31 -9.18
CA CYS A 137 -2.25 -10.85 -10.54
C CYS A 137 -1.98 -9.36 -10.69
N VAL A 138 -2.25 -8.55 -9.67
CA VAL A 138 -1.90 -7.13 -9.62
C VAL A 138 -0.38 -6.95 -9.61
N ASN A 139 0.35 -7.71 -8.78
CA ASN A 139 1.82 -7.69 -8.77
C ASN A 139 2.40 -7.94 -10.18
N GLU A 140 1.89 -8.96 -10.86
CA GLU A 140 2.31 -9.24 -12.24
C GLU A 140 1.98 -8.07 -13.16
N HIS A 141 0.78 -7.48 -13.04
CA HIS A 141 0.35 -6.39 -13.91
C HIS A 141 1.21 -5.12 -13.75
N ILE A 142 1.52 -4.73 -12.52
CA ILE A 142 2.33 -3.53 -12.25
C ILE A 142 3.83 -3.75 -12.56
N THR A 143 4.29 -5.01 -12.54
CA THR A 143 5.69 -5.37 -12.84
C THR A 143 5.90 -5.78 -14.29
N GLN A 144 4.83 -6.04 -15.05
CA GLN A 144 4.85 -6.26 -16.48
C GLN A 144 5.45 -5.03 -17.16
N SER A 145 6.76 -5.08 -17.36
CA SER A 145 7.40 -4.35 -18.44
C SER A 145 6.72 -4.86 -19.70
N ARG A 146 5.84 -4.06 -20.33
CA ARG A 146 5.38 -4.37 -21.69
C ARG A 146 6.62 -4.80 -22.44
N LYS A 147 6.63 -6.04 -22.95
CA LYS A 147 7.71 -6.54 -23.79
C LYS A 147 7.94 -5.43 -24.79
N SER A 148 9.08 -4.75 -24.70
CA SER A 148 9.51 -3.84 -25.74
C SER A 148 9.34 -4.63 -27.03
N LYS A 149 8.73 -4.02 -28.06
CA LYS A 149 8.54 -4.74 -29.33
C LYS A 149 9.86 -5.41 -29.68
N GLU A 150 9.86 -6.69 -30.08
CA GLU A 150 11.11 -7.42 -30.36
C GLU A 150 12.05 -6.53 -31.17
N GLY A 151 13.19 -6.15 -30.57
CA GLY A 151 14.15 -5.20 -31.15
C GLY A 151 14.30 -3.84 -30.44
N GLU A 152 13.41 -3.44 -29.53
CA GLU A 152 13.61 -2.23 -28.70
C GLU A 152 14.61 -2.52 -27.57
N GLN A 153 15.77 -1.87 -27.61
CA GLN A 153 16.70 -1.83 -26.47
C GLN A 153 15.99 -1.19 -25.28
N VAL A 154 15.97 -1.91 -24.15
CA VAL A 154 15.52 -1.36 -22.87
C VAL A 154 16.54 -0.32 -22.41
N THR A 155 16.29 0.95 -22.71
CA THR A 155 17.12 2.06 -22.23
C THR A 155 16.66 2.52 -20.85
N PHE A 156 17.54 3.21 -20.10
CA PHE A 156 17.17 3.84 -18.83
C PHE A 156 16.00 4.83 -19.01
N GLU A 157 15.94 5.55 -20.13
CA GLU A 157 14.80 6.43 -20.46
C GLU A 157 13.50 5.66 -20.63
N SER A 158 13.53 4.44 -21.18
CA SER A 158 12.33 3.60 -21.33
C SER A 158 11.83 3.01 -20.00
N LEU A 159 12.75 2.86 -19.03
CA LEU A 159 12.47 2.32 -17.70
C LEU A 159 12.03 3.39 -16.71
N ASN A 160 12.60 4.60 -16.77
CA ASN A 160 12.38 5.65 -15.76
C ASN A 160 10.90 5.98 -15.52
N PRO A 161 10.08 6.26 -16.55
CA PRO A 161 8.66 6.53 -16.36
C PRO A 161 7.89 5.35 -15.77
N ARG A 162 8.36 4.12 -16.03
CA ARG A 162 7.75 2.87 -15.53
C ARG A 162 8.13 2.59 -14.07
N LEU A 163 9.27 3.10 -13.64
CA LEU A 163 9.74 3.02 -12.26
C LEU A 163 9.13 4.11 -11.38
N LEU A 164 8.57 5.20 -11.95
CA LEU A 164 7.99 6.30 -11.16
C LEU A 164 6.94 5.83 -10.14
N PRO A 165 5.93 5.02 -10.50
CA PRO A 165 4.96 4.53 -9.51
C PRO A 165 5.60 3.64 -8.44
N LEU A 166 6.64 2.89 -8.81
CA LEU A 166 7.39 2.03 -7.89
C LEU A 166 8.30 2.86 -6.97
N ALA A 167 8.83 3.98 -7.45
CA ALA A 167 9.78 4.85 -6.77
C ALA A 167 9.09 5.89 -5.87
N GLU A 168 7.89 6.37 -6.19
CA GLU A 168 7.15 7.33 -5.35
C GLU A 168 6.90 6.80 -3.93
N SER A 169 6.60 5.51 -3.79
CA SER A 169 6.44 4.86 -2.48
C SER A 169 7.75 4.67 -1.71
N ILE A 170 8.91 4.84 -2.37
CA ILE A 170 10.25 4.80 -1.76
C ILE A 170 10.62 6.17 -1.17
N LEU A 171 9.86 7.23 -1.47
CA LEU A 171 10.07 8.52 -0.81
C LEU A 171 9.97 8.33 0.72
N LEU A 172 11.11 8.56 1.38
CA LEU A 172 11.21 8.65 2.82
C LEU A 172 10.37 9.86 3.25
N ASN A 173 9.15 9.58 3.67
CA ASN A 173 8.27 10.59 4.21
C ASN A 173 8.48 10.54 5.71
N ASP A 174 9.40 11.37 6.21
CA ASP A 174 9.59 11.51 7.64
C ASP A 174 8.35 12.22 8.21
N PRO A 175 7.60 11.56 9.12
CA PRO A 175 6.36 12.11 9.66
C PRO A 175 6.53 13.48 10.31
N LEU A 176 7.72 13.78 10.85
CA LEU A 176 8.02 15.09 11.44
C LEU A 176 8.03 16.20 10.39
N TYR A 177 8.41 15.87 9.15
CA TYR A 177 8.44 16.84 8.05
C TYR A 177 7.07 17.06 7.42
N ILE A 178 6.03 16.27 7.76
CA ILE A 178 4.68 16.49 7.20
C ILE A 178 4.16 17.87 7.63
N VAL A 179 4.32 18.25 8.90
CA VAL A 179 3.93 19.58 9.40
C VAL A 179 4.72 20.67 8.71
N TYR A 180 6.04 20.49 8.67
CA TYR A 180 6.92 21.47 8.07
C TYR A 180 6.61 21.70 6.58
N ARG A 181 6.37 20.62 5.83
CA ARG A 181 5.95 20.71 4.42
C ARG A 181 4.55 21.32 4.28
N GLY A 182 3.63 21.01 5.20
CA GLY A 182 2.32 21.64 5.26
C GLY A 182 2.43 23.15 5.44
N LEU A 183 3.25 23.61 6.40
CA LEU A 183 3.51 25.03 6.62
C LEU A 183 4.15 25.68 5.39
N LEU A 184 5.18 25.06 4.80
CA LEU A 184 5.80 25.59 3.57
C LEU A 184 4.82 25.70 2.40
N LEU A 185 3.93 24.71 2.24
CA LEU A 185 2.89 24.75 1.20
C LEU A 185 1.90 25.89 1.47
N MET A 186 1.45 26.06 2.71
CA MET A 186 0.55 27.16 3.06
C MET A 186 1.21 28.52 2.89
N ASP A 187 2.48 28.65 3.28
CA ASP A 187 3.26 29.88 3.08
C ASP A 187 3.42 30.18 1.59
N TYR A 188 3.70 29.16 0.76
CA TYR A 188 3.75 29.31 -0.68
C TYR A 188 2.40 29.79 -1.23
N LEU A 189 1.30 29.11 -0.90
CA LEU A 189 -0.05 29.46 -1.35
C LEU A 189 -0.51 30.84 -0.84
N ALA A 190 -0.07 31.27 0.34
CA ALA A 190 -0.39 32.58 0.90
C ALA A 190 0.33 33.72 0.15
N ASN A 191 1.47 33.43 -0.47
CA ASN A 191 2.30 34.41 -1.17
C ASN A 191 2.09 34.43 -2.69
N GLU A 192 1.47 33.39 -3.26
CA GLU A 192 1.18 33.28 -4.70
C GLU A 192 0.03 34.20 -5.15
N ASN A 193 0.19 34.87 -6.29
CA ASN A 193 -0.73 35.94 -6.71
C ASN A 193 -2.17 35.44 -6.93
N GLU A 194 -2.34 34.19 -7.35
CA GLU A 194 -3.66 33.61 -7.65
C GLU A 194 -4.43 33.22 -6.38
N THR A 195 -3.72 32.89 -5.30
CA THR A 195 -4.30 32.33 -4.06
C THR A 195 -4.16 33.26 -2.86
N LYS A 196 -3.34 34.31 -2.98
CA LYS A 196 -3.11 35.33 -1.95
C LYS A 196 -4.41 36.00 -1.53
N GLY A 197 -4.64 36.03 -0.22
CA GLY A 197 -5.86 36.58 0.39
C GLY A 197 -6.95 35.55 0.61
N TYR A 198 -7.22 34.66 -0.35
CA TYR A 198 -8.26 33.62 -0.19
C TYR A 198 -7.93 32.63 0.92
N LEU A 199 -6.66 32.21 1.01
CA LEU A 199 -6.23 31.27 2.03
C LEU A 199 -6.48 31.85 3.43
N LYS A 200 -6.00 33.07 3.67
CA LYS A 200 -6.18 33.75 4.95
C LYS A 200 -7.66 33.99 5.26
N ALA A 201 -8.42 34.50 4.29
CA ALA A 201 -9.86 34.74 4.46
C ALA A 201 -10.60 33.44 4.80
N TYR A 202 -10.30 32.33 4.14
CA TYR A 202 -10.95 31.04 4.42
C TYR A 202 -10.74 30.59 5.88
N PHE A 203 -9.50 30.65 6.38
CA PHE A 203 -9.21 30.23 7.75
C PHE A 203 -9.78 31.19 8.80
N ASP A 204 -9.68 32.50 8.56
CA ASP A 204 -10.25 33.52 9.44
C ASP A 204 -11.79 33.41 9.48
N GLU A 205 -12.46 33.24 8.34
CA GLU A 205 -13.93 33.19 8.24
C GLU A 205 -14.52 31.86 8.73
N LYS A 206 -13.89 30.72 8.42
CA LYS A 206 -14.46 29.40 8.75
C LYS A 206 -14.08 28.90 10.14
N TYR A 207 -12.87 29.19 10.59
CA TYR A 207 -12.31 28.62 11.82
C TYR A 207 -11.90 29.68 12.84
N SER A 208 -11.88 30.96 12.46
CA SER A 208 -11.46 32.07 13.32
C SER A 208 -10.05 31.87 13.91
N ILE A 209 -9.18 31.21 13.15
CA ILE A 209 -7.78 30.95 13.50
C ILE A 209 -6.90 31.09 12.25
N SER A 210 -5.61 31.35 12.45
CA SER A 210 -4.65 31.36 11.34
C SER A 210 -4.37 29.95 10.82
N TYR A 211 -3.88 29.83 9.58
CA TYR A 211 -3.54 28.51 9.03
C TYR A 211 -2.40 27.83 9.77
N GLU A 212 -1.46 28.59 10.35
CA GLU A 212 -0.38 28.06 11.19
C GLU A 212 -0.95 27.46 12.47
N ARG A 213 -1.91 28.16 13.10
CA ARG A 213 -2.59 27.64 14.29
C ARG A 213 -3.42 26.41 13.94
N PHE A 214 -4.13 26.42 12.81
CA PHE A 214 -4.90 25.27 12.33
C PHE A 214 -4.01 24.04 12.12
N ILE A 215 -2.87 24.19 11.44
CA ILE A 215 -1.91 23.09 11.23
C ILE A 215 -1.38 22.58 12.58
N PHE A 216 -1.07 23.48 13.50
CA PHE A 216 -0.59 23.12 14.83
C PHE A 216 -1.64 22.32 15.63
N GLU A 217 -2.90 22.76 15.65
CA GLU A 217 -4.00 22.04 16.31
C GLU A 217 -4.23 20.65 15.69
N LEU A 218 -4.21 20.56 14.35
CA LEU A 218 -4.34 19.30 13.64
C LEU A 218 -3.21 18.33 14.01
N PHE A 219 -1.99 18.84 14.14
CA PHE A 219 -0.85 18.06 14.60
C PHE A 219 -0.96 17.64 16.07
N GLN A 220 -1.43 18.54 16.95
CA GLN A 220 -1.70 18.20 18.34
C GLN A 220 -2.72 17.08 18.45
N MET A 221 -3.82 17.16 17.70
CA MET A 221 -4.83 16.09 17.66
C MET A 221 -4.22 14.78 17.16
N PHE A 222 -3.40 14.84 16.11
CA PHE A 222 -2.75 13.67 15.53
C PHE A 222 -1.81 12.96 16.52
N PHE A 223 -1.04 13.71 17.33
CA PHE A 223 -0.16 13.13 18.35
C PHE A 223 -0.87 12.78 19.67
N ALA A 224 -1.87 13.57 20.09
CA ALA A 224 -2.58 13.36 21.34
C ALA A 224 -3.51 12.13 21.28
N ASN A 225 -4.16 11.90 20.13
CA ASN A 225 -5.08 10.77 19.95
C ASN A 225 -4.38 9.40 20.06
N GLU A 226 -3.07 9.32 19.87
CA GLU A 226 -2.30 8.08 20.09
C GLU A 226 -2.16 7.71 21.57
N THR A 227 -2.34 8.66 22.50
CA THR A 227 -2.05 8.45 23.93
C THR A 227 -3.26 8.11 24.80
N GLN A 228 -4.49 8.44 24.37
CA GLN A 228 -5.66 8.43 25.26
C GLN A 228 -6.73 7.37 24.95
N TYR A 229 -6.83 6.87 23.71
CA TYR A 229 -7.87 5.91 23.32
C TYR A 229 -7.30 4.77 22.48
N LYS A 230 -6.80 3.72 23.16
CA LYS A 230 -6.41 2.46 22.51
C LYS A 230 -7.54 1.83 21.71
N ASP A 231 -8.81 2.08 22.08
CA ASP A 231 -9.96 1.49 21.40
C ASP A 231 -10.30 2.19 20.05
N LEU A 232 -9.76 3.39 19.81
CA LEU A 232 -9.79 4.05 18.50
C LEU A 232 -8.60 3.62 17.62
N GLU A 233 -7.72 2.72 18.10
CA GLU A 233 -6.72 2.05 17.26
C GLU A 233 -7.37 1.32 16.08
N PHE A 234 -8.67 1.04 16.04
CA PHE A 234 -9.25 0.30 14.90
C PHE A 234 -9.08 1.01 13.54
N LEU A 235 -8.96 2.34 13.49
CA LEU A 235 -8.61 3.06 12.25
C LEU A 235 -7.12 2.96 11.88
N LEU A 236 -6.28 2.42 12.77
CA LEU A 236 -4.80 2.38 12.70
C LEU A 236 -4.14 1.07 13.23
N ARG A 237 -4.89 0.02 13.55
CA ARG A 237 -4.51 -1.37 13.92
C ARG A 237 -5.76 -2.14 14.40
N ARG A 238 -6.42 -2.90 13.52
CA ARG A 238 -6.97 -4.22 13.91
C ARG A 238 -6.14 -5.29 13.23
N ALA A 239 -5.38 -5.99 14.06
CA ALA A 239 -4.83 -7.32 13.84
C ALA A 239 -4.25 -7.75 15.18
N GLY A 240 -5.05 -8.45 15.98
CA GLY A 240 -4.80 -8.68 17.40
C GLY A 240 -3.42 -9.25 17.74
N ARG A 241 -2.80 -8.66 18.78
CA ARG A 241 -1.98 -9.43 19.72
C ARG A 241 -2.94 -10.26 20.57
N SER A 242 -3.13 -11.52 20.18
CA SER A 242 -3.44 -12.56 21.16
C SER A 242 -2.13 -12.98 21.78
N SER A 243 -2.01 -12.71 23.08
CA SER A 243 -1.00 -13.21 24.00
C SER A 243 -0.69 -14.70 23.80
N LEU A 244 0.58 -14.99 23.53
CA LEU A 244 1.37 -16.04 24.17
C LEU A 244 2.72 -15.42 24.54
#